data_AF-A0A1V2DP64-F1
#
_entry.id   AF-A0A1V2DP64-F1
#
_cell.length_a   1.000
_cell.length_b   1.000
_cell.length_c   1.000
_cell.angle_alpha   90.00
_cell.angle_beta   90.00
_cell.angle_gamma   90.00
#
_symmetry.space_group_name_H-M   'P 1'
#
loop_
_entity.id
_entity.type
_entity.pdbx_description
1 polymer ?
#
loop_
_entity_poly.entity_id
_entity_poly.type
_entity_poly.pdbx_seq_one_letter_code
_entity_poly.pdbx_strand_id
1 'polypeptide(L)'
;MSLVATLLTLLAGVPAAQAESSGEAGDMARMLEQLDMLDQLDQLDRQDFEAAIAKVYACSDARDFGCADGSLATAGTLVYDDASRQALADARTYRGDMQRIAEQEQQRLARQARIQECSDRCPMPDQFEDCVEGDLSPRYCDEPSYDPPAGSNSNDTFVVLNQALQEFQRQAENQLAQRQQQLQQQQRLYEQQRRQQEERERQREAQRREWERQRARQVAVAEQQQAELEAMRQQADQARRQAEARQRAAEEARRQEAARRQAEEAARLARQQETLERQRAREREQAEREARRTAYLASLQQGIQLGGKTCYGEKHVLGVIPRIRPEEVACIDVHFNVYCPGSPSVQHQGVMHNMVSNAGGCFGDTTEVPKGIGCTAEEFRVRVTRVTGC
;
A
#
# COMPACT_ATOMS: atom_id res chain seq x y z
N MET A 1 -61.66 0.79 12.97
CA MET A 1 -62.16 -0.44 13.61
C MET A 1 -61.22 -0.79 14.75
N SER A 2 -61.80 -1.15 15.90
CA SER A 2 -61.20 -1.66 17.14
C SER A 2 -60.27 -0.76 17.96
N LEU A 3 -60.92 -0.02 18.88
CA LEU A 3 -60.54 0.13 20.28
C LEU A 3 -60.08 -1.20 20.91
N VAL A 4 -59.00 -1.18 21.70
CA VAL A 4 -58.94 -1.90 22.99
C VAL A 4 -58.18 -1.04 23.99
N ALA A 5 -58.95 -0.50 24.93
CA ALA A 5 -58.46 -0.05 26.22
C ALA A 5 -58.25 -1.26 27.14
N THR A 6 -57.20 -1.27 27.95
CA THR A 6 -57.20 -2.07 29.18
C THR A 6 -56.39 -1.35 30.25
N LEU A 7 -57.07 -1.17 31.37
CA LEU A 7 -56.71 -0.41 32.56
C LEU A 7 -56.58 -1.42 33.73
N LEU A 8 -55.87 -1.00 34.79
CA LEU A 8 -55.72 -1.63 36.12
C LEU A 8 -54.75 -2.82 36.25
N THR A 9 -53.74 -2.70 37.12
CA THR A 9 -53.92 -2.87 38.59
C THR A 9 -52.69 -2.36 39.38
N LEU A 10 -52.96 -1.55 40.41
CA LEU A 10 -52.03 -1.26 41.51
C LEU A 10 -51.83 -2.51 42.37
N LEU A 11 -50.60 -2.78 42.79
CA LEU A 11 -50.32 -3.40 44.08
C LEU A 11 -49.08 -2.77 44.71
N ALA A 12 -49.31 -2.17 45.88
CA ALA A 12 -48.31 -1.60 46.76
C ALA A 12 -47.48 -2.71 47.42
N GLY A 13 -46.17 -2.49 47.47
CA GLY A 13 -45.23 -3.31 48.23
C GLY A 13 -43.96 -2.51 48.46
N VAL A 14 -43.94 -1.73 49.55
CA VAL A 14 -42.72 -1.12 50.09
C VAL A 14 -42.03 -2.15 50.96
N PRO A 15 -40.74 -2.43 50.71
CA PRO A 15 -39.83 -2.59 51.83
C PRO A 15 -38.59 -1.70 51.69
N ALA A 16 -38.29 -1.05 52.80
CA ALA A 16 -36.95 -0.81 53.34
C ALA A 16 -35.86 -0.32 52.38
N ALA A 17 -35.64 1.00 52.44
CA ALA A 17 -34.33 1.63 52.61
C ALA A 17 -33.09 0.73 52.43
N GLN A 18 -32.62 0.62 51.20
CA GLN A 18 -31.19 0.54 50.90
C GLN A 18 -30.85 1.78 50.08
N ALA A 19 -30.20 2.73 50.75
CA ALA A 19 -29.54 3.84 50.09
C ALA A 19 -28.33 3.27 49.34
N GLU A 20 -28.59 2.75 48.15
CA GLU A 20 -27.56 2.42 47.18
C GLU A 20 -27.04 3.73 46.57
N SER A 21 -25.81 4.07 46.91
CA SER A 21 -24.98 5.08 46.24
C SER A 21 -24.42 4.54 44.91
N SER A 22 -25.21 3.78 44.15
CA SER A 22 -24.80 3.11 42.89
C SER A 22 -25.37 3.76 41.62
N GLY A 23 -25.94 4.97 41.72
CA GLY A 23 -26.60 5.67 40.61
C GLY A 23 -25.66 6.24 39.53
N GLU A 24 -24.43 6.63 39.87
CA GLU A 24 -23.54 7.30 38.90
C GLU A 24 -22.76 6.33 38.00
N ALA A 25 -22.52 5.08 38.44
CA ALA A 25 -21.81 4.10 37.64
C ALA A 25 -22.69 3.46 36.55
N GLY A 26 -24.00 3.32 36.81
CA GLY A 26 -24.96 2.79 35.83
C GLY A 26 -25.27 3.75 34.68
N ASP A 27 -25.36 5.05 34.97
CA ASP A 27 -25.62 6.06 33.92
C ASP A 27 -24.42 6.26 33.00
N MET A 28 -23.18 6.19 33.51
CA MET A 28 -21.99 6.20 32.65
C MET A 28 -21.90 4.96 31.76
N ALA A 29 -22.23 3.77 32.27
CA ALA A 29 -22.26 2.55 31.45
C ALA A 29 -23.29 2.65 30.32
N ARG A 30 -24.46 3.24 30.60
CA ARG A 30 -25.52 3.46 29.61
C ARG A 30 -25.17 4.53 28.58
N MET A 31 -24.44 5.57 28.99
CA MET A 31 -23.92 6.60 28.09
C MET A 31 -22.82 6.04 27.18
N LEU A 32 -21.94 5.18 27.69
CA LEU A 32 -20.93 4.48 26.90
C LEU A 32 -21.55 3.53 25.87
N GLU A 33 -22.62 2.82 26.23
CA GLU A 33 -23.37 1.97 25.30
C GLU A 33 -24.05 2.79 24.18
N GLN A 34 -24.55 3.98 24.51
CA GLN A 34 -25.09 4.91 23.51
C GLN A 34 -24.01 5.47 22.57
N LEU A 35 -22.80 5.73 23.08
CA LEU A 35 -21.67 6.16 22.25
C LEU A 35 -21.18 5.04 21.32
N ASP A 36 -21.09 3.80 21.81
CA ASP A 36 -20.72 2.64 20.98
C ASP A 36 -21.74 2.41 19.85
N MET A 37 -23.03 2.63 20.12
CA MET A 37 -24.07 2.55 19.09
C MET A 37 -23.94 3.66 18.04
N LEU A 38 -23.50 4.87 18.41
CA LEU A 38 -23.25 5.95 17.45
C LEU A 38 -22.01 5.65 16.59
N ASP A 39 -20.95 5.12 17.18
CA ASP A 39 -19.75 4.70 16.45
C ASP A 39 -20.07 3.57 15.44
N GLN A 40 -20.98 2.65 15.77
CA GLN A 40 -21.45 1.62 14.85
C GLN A 40 -22.27 2.19 13.69
N LEU A 41 -23.12 3.19 13.93
CA LEU A 41 -23.88 3.86 12.86
C LEU A 41 -22.96 4.64 11.93
N ASP A 42 -21.97 5.35 12.48
CA ASP A 42 -20.96 6.04 11.68
C ASP A 42 -20.14 5.07 10.82
N GLN A 43 -19.85 3.87 11.32
CA GLN A 43 -19.17 2.83 10.53
C GLN A 43 -20.04 2.29 9.39
N LEU A 44 -21.35 2.14 9.60
CA LEU A 44 -22.27 1.70 8.56
C LEU A 44 -22.41 2.75 7.46
N ASP A 45 -22.58 4.02 7.82
CA ASP A 45 -22.69 5.12 6.85
C ASP A 45 -21.41 5.24 5.99
N ARG A 46 -20.23 5.02 6.61
CA ARG A 46 -18.95 4.94 5.89
C ARG A 46 -18.93 3.81 4.88
N GLN A 47 -19.35 2.61 5.27
CA GLN A 47 -19.38 1.45 4.39
C GLN A 47 -20.35 1.64 3.22
N ASP A 48 -21.53 2.20 3.50
CA ASP A 48 -22.54 2.48 2.46
C ASP A 48 -22.06 3.56 1.49
N PHE A 49 -21.36 4.61 1.98
CA PHE A 49 -20.73 5.61 1.13
C PHE A 49 -19.67 4.99 0.22
N GLU A 50 -18.75 4.20 0.78
CA GLU A 50 -17.69 3.53 0.02
C GLU A 50 -18.26 2.56 -1.03
N ALA A 51 -19.29 1.80 -0.67
CA ALA A 51 -19.99 0.90 -1.59
C ALA A 51 -20.68 1.66 -2.73
N ALA A 52 -21.31 2.80 -2.43
CA ALA A 52 -21.93 3.65 -3.44
C ALA A 52 -20.88 4.22 -4.41
N ILE A 53 -19.74 4.72 -3.91
CA ILE A 53 -18.63 5.21 -4.73
C ILE A 53 -18.04 4.09 -5.60
N ALA A 54 -17.79 2.91 -5.05
CA ALA A 54 -17.32 1.77 -5.84
C ALA A 54 -18.28 1.40 -6.99
N LYS A 55 -19.59 1.50 -6.73
CA LYS A 55 -20.62 1.26 -7.74
C LYS A 55 -20.62 2.33 -8.85
N VAL A 56 -20.30 3.60 -8.54
CA VAL A 56 -20.12 4.66 -9.55
C VAL A 56 -19.03 4.28 -10.54
N TYR A 57 -17.86 3.83 -10.06
CA TYR A 57 -16.77 3.41 -10.91
C TYR A 57 -17.16 2.20 -11.78
N ALA A 58 -17.72 1.16 -11.16
CA ALA A 58 -18.16 -0.05 -11.86
C ALA A 58 -19.20 0.24 -12.96
N CYS A 59 -20.17 1.10 -12.68
CA CYS A 59 -21.19 1.49 -13.67
C CYS A 59 -20.63 2.41 -14.77
N SER A 60 -19.69 3.30 -14.43
CA SER A 60 -19.01 4.15 -15.42
C SER A 60 -18.16 3.32 -16.39
N ASP A 61 -17.48 2.29 -15.89
CA ASP A 61 -16.69 1.35 -16.70
C ASP A 61 -17.57 0.50 -17.62
N ALA A 62 -18.75 0.09 -17.11
CA ALA A 62 -19.77 -0.60 -17.88
C ALA A 62 -20.51 0.29 -18.89
N ARG A 63 -20.21 1.61 -18.92
CA ARG A 63 -20.90 2.63 -19.73
C ARG A 63 -22.39 2.77 -19.40
N ASP A 64 -22.82 2.35 -18.20
CA ASP A 64 -24.16 2.59 -17.66
C ASP A 64 -24.15 3.89 -16.83
N PHE A 65 -24.22 5.02 -17.52
CA PHE A 65 -24.17 6.34 -16.88
C PHE A 65 -25.41 6.62 -16.02
N GLY A 66 -26.56 5.99 -16.31
CA GLY A 66 -27.75 6.09 -15.47
C GLY A 66 -27.56 5.42 -14.11
N CYS A 67 -26.95 4.23 -14.08
CA CYS A 67 -26.55 3.59 -12.83
C CYS A 67 -25.51 4.43 -12.05
N ALA A 68 -24.50 4.96 -12.74
CA ALA A 68 -23.47 5.79 -12.12
C ALA A 68 -24.07 7.05 -11.46
N ASP A 69 -25.03 7.70 -12.13
CA ASP A 69 -25.72 8.87 -11.60
C ASP A 69 -26.60 8.57 -10.39
N GLY A 70 -27.34 7.47 -10.43
CA GLY A 70 -28.09 7.00 -9.27
C GLY A 70 -27.17 6.75 -8.07
N SER A 71 -26.02 6.12 -8.30
CA SER A 71 -25.05 5.82 -7.24
C SER A 71 -24.33 7.08 -6.71
N LEU A 72 -24.06 8.06 -7.58
CA LEU A 72 -23.55 9.38 -7.18
C LEU A 72 -24.55 10.17 -6.31
N ALA A 73 -25.84 10.05 -6.61
CA ALA A 73 -26.89 10.68 -5.80
C ALA A 73 -26.96 10.04 -4.40
N THR A 74 -26.90 8.70 -4.31
CA THR A 74 -26.84 7.97 -3.04
C THR A 74 -25.56 8.31 -2.25
N ALA A 75 -24.39 8.31 -2.89
CA ALA A 75 -23.15 8.70 -2.22
C ALA A 75 -23.21 10.15 -1.72
N GLY A 76 -23.90 11.05 -2.45
CA GLY A 76 -24.11 12.44 -2.06
C GLY A 76 -24.89 12.63 -0.76
N THR A 77 -25.79 11.71 -0.40
CA THR A 77 -26.54 11.77 0.86
C THR A 77 -25.76 11.24 2.05
N LEU A 78 -24.67 10.50 1.81
CA LEU A 78 -23.87 9.80 2.82
C LEU A 78 -22.52 10.47 3.09
N VAL A 79 -22.36 11.75 2.70
CA VAL A 79 -21.12 12.49 2.91
C VAL A 79 -21.01 12.91 4.39
N TYR A 80 -19.97 12.44 5.08
CA TYR A 80 -19.81 12.64 6.53
C TYR A 80 -18.59 13.50 6.91
N ASP A 81 -17.60 13.66 6.02
CA ASP A 81 -16.37 14.43 6.28
C ASP A 81 -15.77 15.06 5.00
N ASP A 82 -14.61 15.72 5.13
CA ASP A 82 -13.92 16.32 3.98
C ASP A 82 -13.34 15.28 3.01
N ALA A 83 -12.94 14.11 3.53
CA ALA A 83 -12.38 13.04 2.70
C ALA A 83 -13.45 12.43 1.78
N SER A 84 -14.64 12.15 2.31
CA SER A 84 -15.81 11.70 1.56
C SER A 84 -16.30 12.76 0.57
N ARG A 85 -16.27 14.05 0.92
CA ARG A 85 -16.51 15.14 -0.05
C ARG A 85 -15.55 15.08 -1.25
N GLN A 86 -14.26 14.88 -0.98
CA GLN A 86 -13.26 14.78 -2.03
C GLN A 86 -13.48 13.53 -2.90
N ALA A 87 -13.70 12.37 -2.28
CA ALA A 87 -13.95 11.13 -3.00
C ALA A 87 -15.18 11.22 -3.91
N LEU A 88 -16.24 11.89 -3.47
CA LEU A 88 -17.43 12.15 -4.29
C LEU A 88 -17.13 13.08 -5.48
N ALA A 89 -16.31 14.13 -5.28
CA ALA A 89 -15.89 15.03 -6.35
C ALA A 89 -15.04 14.31 -7.40
N ASP A 90 -14.13 13.44 -6.96
CA ASP A 90 -13.29 12.62 -7.83
C ASP A 90 -14.15 11.65 -8.64
N ALA A 91 -15.11 10.97 -8.00
CA ALA A 91 -16.05 10.07 -8.68
C ALA A 91 -16.92 10.78 -9.73
N ARG A 92 -17.37 12.01 -9.46
CA ARG A 92 -18.09 12.85 -10.45
C ARG A 92 -17.22 13.19 -11.65
N THR A 93 -15.97 13.55 -11.40
CA THR A 93 -14.99 13.87 -12.46
C THR A 93 -14.75 12.63 -13.33
N TYR A 94 -14.49 11.48 -12.71
CA TYR A 94 -14.29 10.21 -13.40
C TYR A 94 -15.47 9.84 -14.29
N ARG A 95 -16.70 9.87 -13.75
CA ARG A 95 -17.94 9.63 -14.51
C ARG A 95 -18.03 10.56 -15.73
N GLY A 96 -17.73 11.85 -15.56
CA GLY A 96 -17.77 12.84 -16.65
C GLY A 96 -16.73 12.58 -17.75
N ASP A 97 -15.53 12.16 -17.37
CA ASP A 97 -14.47 11.82 -18.33
C ASP A 97 -14.80 10.52 -19.09
N MET A 98 -15.32 9.49 -18.40
CA MET A 98 -15.73 8.24 -19.04
C MET A 98 -16.86 8.45 -20.05
N GLN A 99 -17.82 9.34 -19.76
CA GLN A 99 -18.85 9.72 -20.72
C GLN A 99 -18.26 10.41 -21.96
N ARG A 100 -17.34 11.36 -21.76
CA ARG A 100 -16.69 12.07 -22.88
C ARG A 100 -15.92 11.11 -23.78
N ILE A 101 -15.22 10.14 -23.18
CA ILE A 101 -14.50 9.09 -23.92
C ILE A 101 -15.48 8.23 -24.73
N ALA A 102 -16.59 7.80 -24.14
CA ALA A 102 -17.61 7.00 -24.83
C ALA A 102 -18.24 7.76 -26.00
N GLU A 103 -18.55 9.05 -25.83
CA GLU A 103 -19.09 9.91 -26.89
C GLU A 103 -18.08 10.11 -28.03
N GLN A 104 -16.80 10.36 -27.71
CA GLN A 104 -15.74 10.47 -28.71
C GLN A 104 -15.55 9.17 -29.50
N GLU A 105 -15.60 8.01 -28.82
CA GLU A 105 -15.52 6.73 -29.51
C GLU A 105 -16.72 6.49 -30.43
N GLN A 106 -17.92 6.83 -29.98
CA GLN A 106 -19.12 6.74 -30.81
C GLN A 106 -19.04 7.65 -32.03
N GLN A 107 -18.56 8.89 -31.87
CA GLN A 107 -18.32 9.82 -32.97
C GLN A 107 -17.28 9.28 -33.95
N ARG A 108 -16.18 8.68 -33.44
CA ARG A 108 -15.15 8.06 -34.26
C ARG A 108 -15.71 6.90 -35.09
N LEU A 109 -16.52 6.03 -34.48
CA LEU A 109 -17.17 4.91 -35.16
C LEU A 109 -18.20 5.41 -36.19
N ALA A 110 -19.00 6.42 -35.84
CA ALA A 110 -19.95 7.04 -36.77
C ALA A 110 -19.23 7.68 -37.97
N ARG A 111 -18.11 8.36 -37.74
CA ARG A 111 -17.27 8.93 -38.80
C ARG A 111 -16.68 7.83 -39.69
N GLN A 112 -16.21 6.72 -39.11
CA GLN A 112 -15.72 5.58 -39.89
C GLN A 112 -16.83 4.94 -40.74
N ALA A 113 -18.02 4.73 -40.17
CA ALA A 113 -19.17 4.23 -40.92
C ALA A 113 -19.56 5.19 -42.05
N ARG A 114 -19.52 6.50 -41.79
CA ARG A 114 -19.79 7.53 -42.79
C ARG A 114 -18.73 7.56 -43.89
N ILE A 115 -17.45 7.43 -43.56
CA ILE A 115 -16.38 7.29 -44.55
C ILE A 115 -16.63 6.10 -45.47
N GLN A 116 -17.01 4.95 -44.90
CA GLN A 116 -17.36 3.76 -45.69
C GLN A 116 -18.54 4.04 -46.62
N GLU A 117 -19.64 4.60 -46.09
CA GLU A 117 -20.83 4.92 -46.89
C GLU A 117 -20.55 5.94 -48.00
N CYS A 118 -19.75 6.98 -47.73
CA CYS A 118 -19.34 7.98 -48.72
C CYS A 118 -18.39 7.38 -49.77
N SER A 119 -17.48 6.49 -49.37
CA SER A 119 -16.52 5.86 -50.30
C SER A 119 -17.22 4.99 -51.35
N ASP A 120 -18.35 4.39 -50.99
CA ASP A 120 -19.12 3.54 -51.90
C ASP A 120 -19.97 4.37 -52.89
N ARG A 121 -20.27 5.63 -52.59
CA ARG A 121 -21.26 6.44 -53.31
C ARG A 121 -20.73 7.70 -54.00
N CYS A 122 -19.54 8.18 -53.61
CA CYS A 122 -18.99 9.44 -54.10
C CYS A 122 -17.66 9.17 -54.84
N PRO A 123 -17.68 9.03 -56.18
CA PRO A 123 -16.48 8.70 -56.95
C PRO A 123 -15.53 9.89 -57.15
N MET A 124 -16.00 11.13 -56.94
CA MET A 124 -15.19 12.34 -57.06
C MET A 124 -14.57 12.74 -55.71
N PRO A 125 -13.25 13.04 -55.64
CA PRO A 125 -12.55 13.36 -54.39
C PRO A 125 -13.13 14.55 -53.61
N ASP A 126 -13.48 15.63 -54.30
CA ASP A 126 -13.99 16.85 -53.65
C ASP A 126 -15.35 16.59 -52.97
N GLN A 127 -16.23 15.83 -53.64
CA GLN A 127 -17.54 15.43 -53.08
C GLN A 127 -17.42 14.41 -51.95
N PHE A 128 -16.35 13.60 -51.95
CA PHE A 128 -16.06 12.65 -50.88
C PHE A 128 -15.64 13.37 -49.60
N GLU A 129 -14.79 14.40 -49.67
CA GLU A 129 -14.40 15.21 -48.51
C GLU A 129 -15.64 15.90 -47.90
N ASP A 130 -16.44 16.58 -48.72
CA ASP A 130 -17.69 17.22 -48.28
C ASP A 130 -18.68 16.21 -47.66
N CYS A 131 -18.73 14.98 -48.19
CA CYS A 131 -19.58 13.90 -47.66
C CYS A 131 -19.11 13.40 -46.30
N VAL A 132 -17.79 13.25 -46.09
CA VAL A 132 -17.19 12.81 -44.83
C VAL A 132 -17.32 13.86 -43.74
N GLU A 133 -17.24 15.15 -44.10
CA GLU A 133 -17.26 16.25 -43.14
C GLU A 133 -18.65 16.53 -42.57
N GLY A 134 -19.72 16.32 -43.34
CA GLY A 134 -21.02 16.77 -42.87
C GLY A 134 -21.92 17.29 -43.96
N ASP A 135 -21.31 17.94 -44.92
CA ASP A 135 -21.92 18.99 -45.71
C ASP A 135 -22.67 18.45 -46.92
N LEU A 136 -22.27 17.27 -47.41
CA LEU A 136 -23.00 16.53 -48.43
C LEU A 136 -23.56 15.22 -47.85
N SER A 137 -24.85 14.94 -48.10
CA SER A 137 -25.42 13.65 -47.73
C SER A 137 -25.00 12.60 -48.77
N PRO A 138 -24.63 11.37 -48.35
CA PRO A 138 -24.17 10.30 -49.26
C PRO A 138 -25.14 9.96 -50.39
N ARG A 139 -26.40 10.41 -50.32
CA ARG A 139 -27.42 10.19 -51.35
C ARG A 139 -27.35 11.17 -52.53
N TYR A 140 -26.62 12.27 -52.42
CA TYR A 140 -26.62 13.35 -53.43
C TYR A 140 -25.28 13.50 -54.16
N CYS A 141 -24.38 12.52 -54.07
CA CYS A 141 -23.09 12.53 -54.76
C CYS A 141 -23.14 12.36 -56.29
N ASP A 142 -24.34 12.31 -56.90
CA ASP A 142 -24.54 12.05 -58.35
C ASP A 142 -25.20 13.19 -59.13
N GLU A 143 -25.51 14.35 -58.53
CA GLU A 143 -26.16 15.46 -59.28
C GLU A 143 -25.13 16.39 -59.96
N PRO A 144 -25.13 16.52 -61.31
CA PRO A 144 -24.18 17.38 -62.02
C PRO A 144 -24.53 18.86 -61.88
N SER A 145 -23.61 19.65 -61.32
CA SER A 145 -23.70 21.12 -61.26
C SER A 145 -23.36 21.76 -62.61
N TYR A 146 -24.26 22.60 -63.15
CA TYR A 146 -24.09 23.33 -64.42
C TYR A 146 -23.67 24.79 -64.17
N ASP A 147 -22.55 25.24 -64.74
CA ASP A 147 -22.13 26.66 -64.78
C ASP A 147 -21.85 27.14 -66.23
N PRO A 148 -22.21 28.39 -66.63
CA PRO A 148 -22.09 28.91 -68.00
C PRO A 148 -20.83 29.78 -68.28
N PRO A 149 -20.34 29.92 -69.54
CA PRO A 149 -19.10 30.64 -69.86
C PRO A 149 -19.28 32.06 -70.43
N ALA A 150 -18.28 32.93 -70.23
CA ALA A 150 -18.18 34.30 -70.75
C ALA A 150 -17.19 34.41 -71.94
N GLY A 151 -17.59 35.13 -72.99
CA GLY A 151 -16.84 35.31 -74.25
C GLY A 151 -16.01 36.59 -74.35
N SER A 152 -15.06 36.60 -75.30
CA SER A 152 -14.18 37.72 -75.64
C SER A 152 -14.11 37.89 -77.17
N ASN A 153 -14.05 39.13 -77.67
CA ASN A 153 -13.92 39.45 -79.10
C ASN A 153 -12.94 40.62 -79.32
N SER A 154 -12.17 40.58 -80.41
CA SER A 154 -11.25 41.61 -80.91
C SER A 154 -11.18 41.53 -82.45
N ASN A 155 -10.98 42.67 -83.14
CA ASN A 155 -10.48 42.90 -84.53
C ASN A 155 -10.96 44.29 -85.05
N ASP A 156 -10.41 45.00 -86.04
CA ASP A 156 -9.09 45.17 -86.69
C ASP A 156 -9.23 46.30 -87.78
N THR A 157 -8.13 46.95 -88.22
CA THR A 157 -7.75 47.61 -89.54
C THR A 157 -8.79 48.16 -90.59
N PHE A 158 -8.51 48.96 -91.65
CA PHE A 158 -7.62 50.05 -92.14
C PHE A 158 -7.97 50.31 -93.66
N VAL A 159 -7.32 51.29 -94.34
CA VAL A 159 -7.14 51.50 -95.83
C VAL A 159 -8.17 52.44 -96.52
N VAL A 160 -7.84 53.47 -97.36
CA VAL A 160 -7.31 53.48 -98.77
C VAL A 160 -6.82 54.89 -99.18
N LEU A 161 -5.75 54.96 -100.01
CA LEU A 161 -5.18 56.18 -100.64
C LEU A 161 -4.63 55.83 -102.05
N ASN A 162 -4.94 56.59 -103.13
CA ASN A 162 -4.12 56.61 -104.36
C ASN A 162 -4.52 57.74 -105.35
N GLN A 163 -3.80 58.89 -105.43
CA GLN A 163 -3.72 59.79 -106.62
C GLN A 163 -2.92 61.10 -106.46
N ALA A 164 -1.79 61.14 -105.72
CA ALA A 164 -1.05 62.40 -105.49
C ALA A 164 0.48 62.29 -105.63
N LEU A 165 1.01 61.49 -106.55
CA LEU A 165 2.39 60.98 -106.44
C LEU A 165 3.55 61.90 -106.89
N GLN A 166 3.34 63.10 -107.46
CA GLN A 166 4.46 63.94 -107.93
C GLN A 166 4.70 65.21 -107.09
N GLU A 167 3.67 65.82 -106.50
CA GLU A 167 3.84 66.85 -105.45
C GLU A 167 4.13 66.23 -104.07
N PHE A 168 3.70 64.98 -103.85
CA PHE A 168 4.01 64.22 -102.63
C PHE A 168 5.49 63.95 -102.46
N GLN A 169 6.33 63.92 -103.50
CA GLN A 169 7.74 63.55 -103.32
C GLN A 169 8.53 64.59 -102.48
N ARG A 170 8.30 65.89 -102.72
CA ARG A 170 8.91 66.98 -101.93
C ARG A 170 8.21 67.21 -100.58
N GLN A 171 6.89 67.04 -100.51
CA GLN A 171 6.19 67.07 -99.22
C GLN A 171 6.53 65.85 -98.36
N ALA A 172 6.75 64.68 -98.97
CA ALA A 172 7.11 63.44 -98.28
C ALA A 172 8.51 63.52 -97.69
N GLU A 173 9.49 64.11 -98.37
CA GLU A 173 10.83 64.29 -97.80
C GLU A 173 10.80 65.21 -96.57
N ASN A 174 10.09 66.35 -96.65
CA ASN A 174 9.91 67.24 -95.50
C ASN A 174 9.07 66.61 -94.38
N GLN A 175 8.02 65.85 -94.72
CA GLN A 175 7.23 65.10 -93.75
C GLN A 175 8.02 63.95 -93.13
N LEU A 176 8.89 63.27 -93.89
CA LEU A 176 9.79 62.21 -93.41
C LEU A 176 10.82 62.77 -92.44
N ALA A 177 11.42 63.92 -92.74
CA ALA A 177 12.36 64.59 -91.85
C ALA A 177 11.68 65.01 -90.53
N GLN A 178 10.46 65.57 -90.58
CA GLN A 178 9.68 65.89 -89.38
C GLN A 178 9.27 64.62 -88.61
N ARG A 179 8.86 63.55 -89.31
CA ARG A 179 8.55 62.26 -88.69
C ARG A 179 9.76 61.64 -88.01
N GLN A 180 10.95 61.73 -88.62
CA GLN A 180 12.18 61.23 -88.02
C GLN A 180 12.54 61.99 -86.75
N GLN A 181 12.41 63.32 -86.75
CA GLN A 181 12.63 64.11 -85.53
C GLN A 181 11.61 63.77 -84.43
N GLN A 182 10.33 63.61 -84.79
CA GLN A 182 9.29 63.19 -83.83
C GLN A 182 9.58 61.79 -83.27
N LEU A 183 10.01 60.84 -84.11
CA LEU A 183 10.39 59.49 -83.68
C LEU A 183 11.62 59.52 -82.75
N GLN A 184 12.63 60.34 -83.04
CA GLN A 184 13.77 60.50 -82.13
C GLN A 184 13.36 61.08 -80.78
N GLN A 185 12.47 62.07 -80.74
CA GLN A 185 11.96 62.61 -79.47
C GLN A 185 11.15 61.56 -78.71
N GLN A 186 10.30 60.79 -79.41
CA GLN A 186 9.51 59.72 -78.83
C GLN A 186 10.38 58.59 -78.27
N GLN A 187 11.46 58.22 -78.96
CA GLN A 187 12.43 57.23 -78.48
C GLN A 187 13.11 57.67 -77.18
N ARG A 188 13.53 58.94 -77.06
CA ARG A 188 14.14 59.45 -75.82
C ARG A 188 13.18 59.42 -74.63
N LEU A 189 11.91 59.80 -74.86
CA LEU A 189 10.86 59.72 -73.83
C LEU A 189 10.63 58.28 -73.38
N TYR A 190 10.58 57.34 -74.33
CA TYR A 190 10.41 55.93 -74.03
C TYR A 190 11.59 55.36 -73.23
N GLU A 191 12.83 55.69 -73.61
CA GLU A 191 14.03 55.28 -72.85
C GLU A 191 14.05 55.85 -71.43
N GLN A 192 13.65 57.12 -71.26
CA GLN A 192 13.58 57.74 -69.94
C GLN A 192 12.51 57.06 -69.07
N GLN A 193 11.34 56.73 -69.65
CA GLN A 193 10.29 56.02 -68.95
C GLN A 193 10.71 54.59 -68.57
N ARG A 194 11.43 53.89 -69.47
CA ARG A 194 11.97 52.55 -69.22
C ARG A 194 12.97 52.55 -68.06
N ARG A 195 13.88 53.53 -68.01
CA ARG A 195 14.83 53.70 -66.89
C ARG A 195 14.12 53.96 -65.56
N GLN A 196 13.09 54.81 -65.56
CA GLN A 196 12.30 55.06 -64.34
C GLN A 196 11.54 53.81 -63.87
N GLN A 197 11.02 52.99 -64.78
CA GLN A 197 10.37 51.73 -64.42
C GLN A 197 11.39 50.75 -63.82
N GLU A 198 12.56 50.59 -64.45
CA GLU A 198 13.62 49.70 -63.97
C GLU A 198 14.14 50.13 -62.58
N GLU A 199 14.30 51.43 -62.31
CA GLU A 199 14.67 51.92 -60.98
C GLU A 199 13.60 51.62 -59.93
N ARG A 200 12.31 51.78 -60.26
CA ARG A 200 11.20 51.45 -59.34
C ARG A 200 11.14 49.95 -59.06
N GLU A 201 11.39 49.10 -60.06
CA GLU A 201 11.47 47.66 -59.87
C GLU A 201 12.63 47.27 -58.96
N ARG A 202 13.83 47.83 -59.20
CA ARG A 202 14.99 47.61 -58.32
C ARG A 202 14.72 48.06 -56.88
N GLN A 203 14.03 49.19 -56.68
CA GLN A 203 13.64 49.65 -55.34
C GLN A 203 12.64 48.69 -54.67
N ARG A 204 11.64 48.19 -55.42
CA ARG A 204 10.68 47.21 -54.90
C ARG A 204 11.34 45.88 -54.55
N GLU A 205 12.28 45.42 -55.37
CA GLU A 205 13.03 44.20 -55.09
C GLU A 205 13.94 44.36 -53.87
N ALA A 206 14.63 45.50 -53.74
CA ALA A 206 15.43 45.82 -52.56
C ALA A 206 14.57 45.84 -51.28
N GLN A 207 13.40 46.48 -51.32
CA GLN A 207 12.45 46.47 -50.19
C GLN A 207 11.95 45.07 -49.86
N ARG A 208 11.63 44.24 -50.87
CA ARG A 208 11.22 42.84 -50.65
C ARG A 208 12.33 42.03 -49.97
N ARG A 209 13.57 42.15 -50.45
CA ARG A 209 14.73 41.45 -49.85
C ARG A 209 14.99 41.90 -48.42
N GLU A 210 14.81 43.18 -48.12
CA GLU A 210 14.95 43.70 -46.74
C GLU A 210 13.83 43.17 -45.82
N TRP A 211 12.58 43.19 -46.30
CA TRP A 211 11.44 42.61 -45.58
C TRP A 211 11.62 41.11 -45.31
N GLU A 212 12.06 40.34 -46.30
CA GLU A 212 12.37 38.92 -46.14
C GLU A 212 13.48 38.67 -45.13
N ARG A 213 14.55 39.49 -45.13
CA ARG A 213 15.63 39.41 -44.12
C ARG A 213 15.12 39.71 -42.72
N GLN A 214 14.23 40.70 -42.55
CA GLN A 214 13.63 40.98 -41.25
C GLN A 214 12.75 39.83 -40.78
N ARG A 215 11.90 39.28 -41.66
CA ARG A 215 11.05 38.13 -41.33
C ARG A 215 11.87 36.89 -40.96
N ALA A 216 12.92 36.58 -41.72
CA ALA A 216 13.81 35.46 -41.43
C ALA A 216 14.50 35.60 -40.06
N ARG A 217 14.92 36.82 -39.68
CA ARG A 217 15.48 37.09 -38.34
C ARG A 217 14.47 36.87 -37.23
N GLN A 218 13.22 37.30 -37.41
CA GLN A 218 12.17 37.09 -36.40
C GLN A 218 11.86 35.60 -36.19
N VAL A 219 11.79 34.83 -37.29
CA VAL A 219 11.57 33.37 -37.20
C VAL A 219 12.74 32.68 -36.48
N ALA A 220 13.98 33.02 -36.83
CA ALA A 220 15.16 32.44 -36.18
C ALA A 220 15.23 32.72 -34.67
N VAL A 221 14.84 33.93 -34.23
CA VAL A 221 14.76 34.26 -32.79
C VAL A 221 13.63 33.49 -32.10
N ALA A 222 12.47 33.35 -32.73
CA ALA A 222 11.36 32.58 -32.18
C ALA A 222 11.71 31.09 -32.04
N GLU A 223 12.38 30.50 -33.03
CA GLU A 223 12.89 29.12 -32.96
C GLU A 223 13.92 28.94 -31.84
N GLN A 224 14.84 29.89 -31.65
CA GLN A 224 15.80 29.83 -30.55
C GLN A 224 15.12 29.87 -29.17
N GLN A 225 14.12 30.74 -28.99
CA GLN A 225 13.35 30.81 -27.74
C GLN A 225 12.58 29.52 -27.47
N GLN A 226 12.00 28.90 -28.50
CA GLN A 226 11.32 27.61 -28.37
C GLN A 226 12.30 26.49 -27.99
N ALA A 227 13.45 26.41 -28.66
CA ALA A 227 14.48 25.41 -28.35
C ALA A 227 15.03 25.56 -26.92
N GLU A 228 15.20 26.80 -26.44
CA GLU A 228 15.65 27.07 -25.07
C GLU A 228 14.58 26.66 -24.03
N LEU A 229 13.30 26.95 -24.29
CA LEU A 229 12.20 26.54 -23.43
C LEU A 229 12.06 25.01 -23.37
N GLU A 230 12.23 24.32 -24.49
CA GLU A 230 12.22 22.87 -24.56
C GLU A 230 13.41 22.25 -23.80
N ALA A 231 14.61 22.81 -23.96
CA ALA A 231 15.79 22.38 -23.20
C ALA A 231 15.59 22.56 -21.69
N MET A 232 15.00 23.69 -21.28
CA MET A 232 14.65 23.95 -19.88
C MET A 232 13.62 22.95 -19.34
N ARG A 233 12.58 22.62 -20.13
CA ARG A 233 11.59 21.59 -19.76
C ARG A 233 12.23 20.22 -19.60
N GLN A 234 13.10 19.83 -20.52
CA GLN A 234 13.82 18.55 -20.43
C GLN A 234 14.71 18.47 -19.18
N GLN A 235 15.41 19.56 -18.82
CA GLN A 235 16.18 19.60 -17.57
C GLN A 235 15.29 19.52 -16.34
N ALA A 236 14.17 20.23 -16.32
CA ALA A 236 13.22 20.18 -15.20
C ALA A 236 12.63 18.77 -15.01
N ASP A 237 12.26 18.09 -16.09
CA ASP A 237 11.75 16.72 -16.06
C ASP A 237 12.81 15.73 -15.58
N GLN A 238 14.06 15.87 -16.03
CA GLN A 238 15.16 15.04 -15.55
C GLN A 238 15.42 15.25 -14.05
N ALA A 239 15.43 16.51 -13.59
CA ALA A 239 15.60 16.83 -12.18
C ALA A 239 14.45 16.26 -11.34
N ARG A 240 13.20 16.33 -11.83
CA ARG A 240 12.03 15.75 -11.16
C ARG A 240 12.13 14.23 -11.07
N ARG A 241 12.50 13.54 -12.14
CA ARG A 241 12.70 12.08 -12.14
C ARG A 241 13.80 11.66 -11.18
N GLN A 242 14.90 12.41 -11.12
CA GLN A 242 15.99 12.14 -10.16
C GLN A 242 15.56 12.37 -8.72
N ALA A 243 14.80 13.44 -8.43
CA ALA A 243 14.27 13.70 -7.10
C ALA A 243 13.30 12.60 -6.65
N GLU A 244 12.40 12.17 -7.53
CA GLU A 244 11.46 11.08 -7.25
C GLU A 244 12.18 9.75 -7.04
N ALA A 245 13.18 9.42 -7.86
CA ALA A 245 14.00 8.23 -7.69
C ALA A 245 14.75 8.23 -6.34
N ARG A 246 15.29 9.39 -5.92
CA ARG A 246 15.92 9.55 -4.60
C ARG A 246 14.93 9.38 -3.46
N GLN A 247 13.71 9.91 -3.59
CA GLN A 247 12.66 9.74 -2.58
C GLN A 247 12.24 8.28 -2.44
N ARG A 248 12.00 7.58 -3.56
CA ARG A 248 11.67 6.14 -3.56
C ARG A 248 12.78 5.31 -2.93
N ALA A 249 14.04 5.56 -3.30
CA ALA A 249 15.19 4.87 -2.70
C ALA A 249 15.33 5.15 -1.19
N ALA A 250 15.09 6.38 -0.75
CA ALA A 250 15.14 6.74 0.67
C ALA A 250 13.97 6.15 1.47
N GLU A 251 12.79 6.01 0.88
CA GLU A 251 11.65 5.33 1.50
C GLU A 251 11.90 3.82 1.61
N GLU A 252 12.39 3.19 0.56
CA GLU A 252 12.73 1.76 0.57
C GLU A 252 13.82 1.45 1.60
N ALA A 253 14.86 2.29 1.68
CA ALA A 253 15.89 2.18 2.71
C ALA A 253 15.31 2.28 4.13
N ARG A 254 14.36 3.20 4.36
CA ARG A 254 13.66 3.33 5.66
C ARG A 254 12.80 2.11 5.98
N ARG A 255 12.10 1.55 4.99
CA ARG A 255 11.31 0.32 5.16
C ARG A 255 12.20 -0.88 5.49
N GLN A 256 13.32 -1.03 4.79
CA GLN A 256 14.29 -2.10 5.06
C GLN A 256 14.93 -1.97 6.45
N GLU A 257 15.28 -0.75 6.87
CA GLU A 257 15.82 -0.53 8.21
C GLU A 257 14.78 -0.81 9.31
N ALA A 258 13.54 -0.35 9.13
CA ALA A 258 12.45 -0.65 10.06
C ALA A 258 12.19 -2.16 10.18
N ALA A 259 12.15 -2.87 9.04
CA ALA A 259 12.01 -4.33 9.03
C ALA A 259 13.19 -5.03 9.74
N ARG A 260 14.42 -4.55 9.55
CA ARG A 260 15.60 -5.11 10.23
C ARG A 260 15.53 -4.90 11.75
N ARG A 261 15.11 -3.70 12.20
CA ARG A 261 14.94 -3.40 13.63
C ARG A 261 13.84 -4.27 14.25
N GLN A 262 12.71 -4.44 13.57
CA GLN A 262 11.62 -5.31 14.03
C GLN A 262 12.07 -6.78 14.11
N ALA A 263 12.81 -7.27 13.10
CA ALA A 263 13.33 -8.64 13.11
C ALA A 263 14.35 -8.87 14.24
N GLU A 264 15.22 -7.90 14.52
CA GLU A 264 16.19 -7.96 15.62
C GLU A 264 15.49 -7.96 16.99
N GLU A 265 14.48 -7.10 17.18
CA GLU A 265 13.70 -7.06 18.41
C GLU A 265 12.90 -8.35 18.64
N ALA A 266 12.26 -8.87 17.59
CA ALA A 266 11.56 -10.15 17.65
C ALA A 266 12.53 -11.30 18.00
N ALA A 267 13.73 -11.32 17.40
CA ALA A 267 14.76 -12.31 17.73
C ALA A 267 15.27 -12.17 19.17
N ARG A 268 15.39 -10.94 19.70
CA ARG A 268 15.78 -10.68 21.08
C ARG A 268 14.72 -11.19 22.07
N LEU A 269 13.45 -10.90 21.80
CA LEU A 269 12.33 -11.38 22.62
C LEU A 269 12.22 -12.91 22.59
N ALA A 270 12.39 -13.53 21.42
CA ALA A 270 12.39 -14.99 21.28
C ALA A 270 13.52 -15.64 22.10
N ARG A 271 14.75 -15.10 22.05
CA ARG A 271 15.87 -15.60 22.88
C ARG A 271 15.62 -15.43 24.38
N GLN A 272 14.97 -14.33 24.78
CA GLN A 272 14.63 -14.11 26.18
C GLN A 272 13.59 -15.12 26.67
N GLN A 273 12.56 -15.38 25.87
CA GLN A 273 11.55 -16.41 26.16
C GLN A 273 12.19 -17.80 26.26
N GLU A 274 13.01 -18.19 25.28
CA GLU A 274 13.71 -19.47 25.30
C GLU A 274 14.60 -19.63 26.55
N THR A 275 15.29 -18.56 26.97
CA THR A 275 16.13 -18.59 28.17
C THR A 275 15.29 -18.78 29.44
N LEU A 276 14.17 -18.08 29.55
CA LEU A 276 13.25 -18.21 30.68
C LEU A 276 12.60 -19.61 30.73
N GLU A 277 12.21 -20.16 29.59
CA GLU A 277 11.66 -21.52 29.51
C GLU A 277 12.70 -22.57 29.90
N ARG A 278 13.95 -22.44 29.43
CA ARG A 278 15.05 -23.32 29.84
C ARG A 278 15.34 -23.23 31.34
N GLN A 279 15.26 -22.04 31.94
CA GLN A 279 15.40 -21.87 33.39
C GLN A 279 14.27 -22.58 34.15
N ARG A 280 13.01 -22.34 33.76
CA ARG A 280 11.85 -23.01 34.35
C ARG A 280 11.89 -24.53 34.20
N ALA A 281 12.36 -25.03 33.08
CA ALA A 281 12.54 -26.47 32.86
C ALA A 281 13.59 -27.07 33.81
N ARG A 282 14.72 -26.39 33.99
CA ARG A 282 15.78 -26.80 34.94
C ARG A 282 15.29 -26.78 36.39
N GLU A 283 14.56 -25.75 36.79
CA GLU A 283 13.98 -25.65 38.13
C GLU A 283 12.97 -26.78 38.39
N ARG A 284 12.11 -27.09 37.43
CA ARG A 284 11.16 -28.21 37.53
C ARG A 284 11.88 -29.56 37.66
N GLU A 285 12.92 -29.78 36.85
CA GLU A 285 13.70 -31.02 36.92
C GLU A 285 14.42 -31.16 38.28
N GLN A 286 14.99 -30.07 38.80
CA GLN A 286 15.62 -30.07 40.12
C GLN A 286 14.62 -30.35 41.24
N ALA A 287 13.46 -29.68 41.21
CA ALA A 287 12.39 -29.91 42.19
C ALA A 287 11.87 -31.35 42.14
N GLU A 288 11.73 -31.94 40.95
CA GLU A 288 11.31 -33.33 40.81
C GLU A 288 12.38 -34.29 41.34
N ARG A 289 13.66 -34.07 41.05
CA ARG A 289 14.78 -34.86 41.59
C ARG A 289 14.83 -34.77 43.11
N GLU A 290 14.63 -33.59 43.69
CA GLU A 290 14.61 -33.41 45.14
C GLU A 290 13.38 -34.09 45.78
N ALA A 291 12.20 -33.99 45.16
CA ALA A 291 11.01 -34.71 45.59
C ALA A 291 11.20 -36.24 45.55
N ARG A 292 11.83 -36.78 44.49
CA ARG A 292 12.17 -38.21 44.43
C ARG A 292 13.19 -38.61 45.49
N ARG A 293 14.25 -37.81 45.67
CA ARG A 293 15.27 -38.05 46.71
C ARG A 293 14.67 -38.06 48.11
N THR A 294 13.84 -37.08 48.44
CA THR A 294 13.18 -36.99 49.75
C THR A 294 12.22 -38.15 50.00
N ALA A 295 11.42 -38.53 48.99
CA ALA A 295 10.55 -39.69 49.07
C ALA A 295 11.35 -40.99 49.27
N TYR A 296 12.46 -41.17 48.54
CA TYR A 296 13.35 -42.33 48.67
C TYR A 296 13.95 -42.43 50.08
N LEU A 297 14.49 -41.32 50.61
CA LEU A 297 15.05 -41.29 51.97
C LEU A 297 13.99 -41.58 53.05
N ALA A 298 12.76 -41.10 52.86
CA ALA A 298 11.66 -41.40 53.77
C ALA A 298 11.26 -42.89 53.73
N SER A 299 11.24 -43.51 52.55
CA SER A 299 11.00 -44.95 52.43
C SER A 299 12.13 -45.78 53.06
N LEU A 300 13.38 -45.36 52.90
CA LEU A 300 14.53 -45.99 53.58
C LEU A 300 14.41 -45.90 55.10
N GLN A 301 14.06 -44.73 55.62
CA GLN A 301 13.87 -44.53 57.07
C GLN A 301 12.87 -45.53 57.67
N GLN A 302 11.80 -45.85 56.94
CA GLN A 302 10.77 -46.80 57.40
C GLN A 302 11.19 -48.26 57.23
N GLY A 303 12.02 -48.58 56.23
CA GLY A 303 12.38 -49.95 55.90
C GLY A 303 13.70 -50.44 56.49
N ILE A 304 14.59 -49.56 56.95
CA ILE A 304 15.86 -49.94 57.59
C ILE A 304 15.59 -50.60 58.95
N GLN A 305 16.15 -51.79 59.13
CA GLN A 305 16.10 -52.52 60.38
C GLN A 305 17.48 -52.52 61.03
N LEU A 306 17.57 -51.95 62.22
CA LEU A 306 18.80 -51.91 63.02
C LEU A 306 18.65 -52.84 64.24
N GLY A 307 19.77 -53.46 64.64
CA GLY A 307 19.85 -54.32 65.82
C GLY A 307 21.25 -54.24 66.44
N GLY A 308 21.34 -54.58 67.72
CA GLY A 308 22.62 -54.67 68.41
C GLY A 308 23.24 -56.07 68.29
N LYS A 309 24.58 -56.13 68.28
CA LYS A 309 25.36 -57.37 68.35
C LYS A 309 26.70 -57.10 69.00
N THR A 310 27.21 -58.12 69.67
CA THR A 310 28.55 -58.07 70.24
C THR A 310 29.59 -58.42 69.17
N CYS A 311 30.53 -57.51 68.91
CA CYS A 311 31.62 -57.67 67.96
C CYS A 311 32.95 -57.42 68.67
N TYR A 312 33.86 -58.39 68.67
CA TYR A 312 35.17 -58.29 69.34
C TYR A 312 35.14 -57.86 70.82
N GLY A 313 34.06 -58.20 71.53
CA GLY A 313 33.86 -57.80 72.93
C GLY A 313 33.28 -56.40 73.13
N GLU A 314 32.93 -55.71 72.04
CA GLU A 314 32.30 -54.38 72.05
C GLU A 314 30.86 -54.48 71.55
N LYS A 315 30.00 -53.56 72.00
CA LYS A 315 28.59 -53.54 71.61
C LYS A 315 28.46 -52.68 70.34
N HIS A 316 27.99 -53.25 69.25
CA HIS A 316 27.80 -52.53 67.98
C HIS A 316 26.34 -52.52 67.56
N VAL A 317 25.95 -51.50 66.81
CA VAL A 317 24.71 -51.47 66.04
C VAL A 317 25.05 -51.80 64.59
N LEU A 318 24.28 -52.71 64.01
CA LEU A 318 24.30 -53.09 62.60
C LEU A 318 22.88 -53.05 62.05
N GLY A 319 22.74 -53.03 60.72
CA GLY A 319 21.43 -53.11 60.11
C GLY A 319 21.45 -53.51 58.66
N VAL A 320 20.26 -53.82 58.14
CA VAL A 320 20.05 -54.19 56.75
C VAL A 320 19.28 -53.07 56.06
N ILE A 321 19.82 -52.58 54.94
CA ILE A 321 19.15 -51.59 54.09
C ILE A 321 18.19 -52.34 53.15
N PRO A 322 16.90 -51.94 53.07
CA PRO A 322 15.98 -52.51 52.10
C PRO A 322 16.38 -52.10 50.67
N ARG A 323 16.26 -53.03 49.72
CA ARG A 323 16.56 -52.75 48.30
C ARG A 323 15.37 -52.05 47.62
N ILE A 324 15.32 -50.72 47.70
CA ILE A 324 14.30 -49.88 47.05
C ILE A 324 14.85 -49.42 45.70
N ARG A 325 14.08 -49.56 44.61
CA ARG A 325 14.47 -49.11 43.25
C ARG A 325 13.50 -48.06 42.72
N PRO A 326 13.97 -47.05 41.96
CA PRO A 326 15.37 -46.77 41.61
C PRO A 326 16.17 -46.20 42.80
N GLU A 327 17.50 -46.37 42.77
CA GLU A 327 18.41 -45.79 43.76
C GLU A 327 18.64 -44.31 43.42
N GLU A 328 18.23 -43.40 44.32
CA GLU A 328 18.38 -41.94 44.15
C GLU A 328 19.64 -41.38 44.82
N VAL A 329 20.28 -42.12 45.74
CA VAL A 329 21.53 -41.75 46.41
C VAL A 329 22.48 -42.95 46.50
N ALA A 330 23.78 -42.70 46.42
CA ALA A 330 24.81 -43.75 46.41
C ALA A 330 25.15 -44.30 47.81
N CYS A 331 25.02 -43.48 48.85
CA CYS A 331 25.19 -43.90 50.24
C CYS A 331 24.27 -43.08 51.16
N ILE A 332 24.06 -43.58 52.37
CA ILE A 332 23.20 -42.94 53.37
C ILE A 332 23.86 -42.88 54.74
N ASP A 333 23.53 -41.85 55.48
CA ASP A 333 23.81 -41.71 56.90
C ASP A 333 22.53 -42.01 57.69
N VAL A 334 22.61 -42.99 58.59
CA VAL A 334 21.46 -43.47 59.37
C VAL A 334 21.60 -43.02 60.81
N HIS A 335 20.77 -42.06 61.22
CA HIS A 335 20.67 -41.63 62.61
C HIS A 335 19.76 -42.60 63.38
N PHE A 336 20.18 -43.01 64.57
CA PHE A 336 19.45 -43.98 65.37
C PHE A 336 19.49 -43.68 66.86
N ASN A 337 18.47 -44.17 67.56
CA ASN A 337 18.37 -44.16 69.02
C ASN A 337 18.37 -45.60 69.54
N VAL A 338 19.12 -45.85 70.62
CA VAL A 338 19.13 -47.13 71.33
C VAL A 338 18.30 -47.02 72.60
N TYR A 339 17.43 -48.00 72.82
CA TYR A 339 16.63 -48.16 74.03
C TYR A 339 16.90 -49.53 74.66
N CYS A 340 16.96 -49.56 75.99
CA CYS A 340 17.03 -50.81 76.76
C CYS A 340 15.62 -51.27 77.17
N PRO A 341 15.39 -52.58 77.34
CA PRO A 341 14.14 -53.09 77.87
C PRO A 341 13.87 -52.48 79.26
N GLY A 342 12.62 -52.05 79.50
CA GLY A 342 12.20 -51.45 80.76
C GLY A 342 12.49 -49.96 80.93
N SER A 343 13.25 -49.33 80.02
CA SER A 343 13.49 -47.89 80.04
C SER A 343 12.85 -47.20 78.82
N PRO A 344 11.96 -46.21 79.00
CA PRO A 344 11.41 -45.43 77.89
C PRO A 344 12.39 -44.35 77.39
N SER A 345 13.48 -44.08 78.10
CA SER A 345 14.45 -43.04 77.74
C SER A 345 15.50 -43.55 76.76
N VAL A 346 15.88 -42.67 75.83
CA VAL A 346 16.97 -42.91 74.87
C VAL A 346 18.27 -43.09 75.66
N GLN A 347 18.91 -44.26 75.51
CA GLN A 347 20.17 -44.58 76.18
C GLN A 347 21.38 -44.08 75.39
N HIS A 348 21.27 -44.05 74.06
CA HIS A 348 22.32 -43.56 73.17
C HIS A 348 21.73 -43.07 71.84
N GLN A 349 22.34 -42.02 71.29
CA GLN A 349 22.05 -41.49 69.96
C GLN A 349 23.32 -41.62 69.12
N GLY A 350 23.21 -42.24 67.96
CA GLY A 350 24.35 -42.50 67.08
C GLY A 350 24.03 -42.23 65.62
N VAL A 351 25.07 -42.19 64.80
CA VAL A 351 24.98 -42.10 63.34
C VAL A 351 25.83 -43.21 62.74
N MET A 352 25.25 -43.99 61.84
CA MET A 352 25.98 -44.90 60.95
C MET A 352 26.29 -44.14 59.68
N HIS A 353 27.56 -43.76 59.48
CA HIS A 353 27.97 -42.98 58.31
C HIS A 353 28.24 -43.87 57.10
N ASN A 354 27.93 -43.36 55.91
CA ASN A 354 28.21 -44.00 54.62
C ASN A 354 27.74 -45.45 54.52
N MET A 355 26.56 -45.76 55.06
CA MET A 355 26.01 -47.10 55.01
C MET A 355 25.66 -47.46 53.55
N VAL A 356 26.29 -48.51 53.01
CA VAL A 356 26.14 -48.92 51.60
C VAL A 356 25.44 -50.28 51.50
N SER A 357 25.73 -51.18 52.44
CA SER A 357 25.01 -52.45 52.68
C SER A 357 25.74 -53.23 53.77
N ASN A 358 25.10 -53.54 54.90
CA ASN A 358 25.69 -54.47 55.86
C ASN A 358 24.86 -55.76 55.94
N ALA A 359 25.41 -56.84 55.40
CA ALA A 359 24.87 -58.18 55.52
C ALA A 359 25.30 -58.82 56.86
N GLY A 360 24.82 -58.26 57.99
CA GLY A 360 24.82 -58.94 59.30
C GLY A 360 26.18 -59.29 59.94
N GLY A 361 27.28 -58.74 59.42
CA GLY A 361 28.65 -59.03 59.87
C GLY A 361 29.19 -58.03 60.91
N CYS A 362 30.24 -58.42 61.64
CA CYS A 362 31.05 -57.52 62.48
C CYS A 362 32.10 -56.72 61.68
N PHE A 363 32.01 -56.77 60.35
CA PHE A 363 32.88 -56.08 59.41
C PHE A 363 32.00 -55.26 58.47
N GLY A 364 32.34 -53.99 58.25
CA GLY A 364 31.58 -53.06 57.42
C GLY A 364 30.88 -51.99 58.26
N ASP A 365 29.73 -51.53 57.77
CA ASP A 365 28.97 -50.39 58.32
C ASP A 365 28.37 -50.77 59.69
N THR A 366 29.15 -50.59 60.75
CA THR A 366 28.73 -50.76 62.15
C THR A 366 29.17 -49.56 62.97
N THR A 367 28.38 -49.20 63.98
CA THR A 367 28.71 -48.11 64.91
C THR A 367 28.83 -48.67 66.32
N GLU A 368 29.95 -48.39 66.99
CA GLU A 368 30.17 -48.79 68.38
C GLU A 368 29.23 -48.02 69.32
N VAL A 369 28.70 -48.72 70.31
CA VAL A 369 27.83 -48.19 71.36
C VAL A 369 28.57 -48.24 72.70
N PRO A 370 28.53 -47.16 73.52
CA PRO A 370 29.24 -47.12 74.80
C PRO A 370 28.93 -48.31 75.71
N LYS A 371 29.97 -48.91 76.30
CA LYS A 371 29.88 -50.08 77.17
C LYS A 371 29.00 -49.85 78.42
N GLY A 372 28.86 -48.59 78.85
CA GLY A 372 28.08 -48.17 80.02
C GLY A 372 26.56 -48.27 79.88
N ILE A 373 26.01 -48.68 78.73
CA ILE A 373 24.58 -48.92 78.58
C ILE A 373 24.18 -50.19 79.34
N GLY A 374 23.13 -50.10 80.16
CA GLY A 374 22.72 -51.11 81.14
C GLY A 374 22.14 -52.42 80.60
N CYS A 375 22.01 -52.59 79.29
CA CYS A 375 21.53 -53.82 78.65
C CYS A 375 22.58 -54.44 77.72
N THR A 376 22.42 -55.72 77.40
CA THR A 376 23.27 -56.44 76.44
C THR A 376 22.99 -55.98 75.00
N ALA A 377 23.91 -56.23 74.07
CA ALA A 377 23.75 -55.75 72.68
C ALA A 377 22.52 -56.40 72.01
N GLU A 378 22.22 -57.66 72.35
CA GLU A 378 21.10 -58.44 71.82
C GLU A 378 19.73 -57.92 72.33
N GLU A 379 19.72 -57.17 73.43
CA GLU A 379 18.53 -56.55 74.01
C GLU A 379 18.25 -55.13 73.49
N PHE A 380 19.15 -54.57 72.66
CA PHE A 380 18.98 -53.24 72.11
C PHE A 380 17.71 -53.15 71.24
N ARG A 381 16.81 -52.24 71.62
CA ARG A 381 15.76 -51.78 70.71
C ARG A 381 16.28 -50.55 69.99
N VAL A 382 16.67 -50.71 68.74
CA VAL A 382 17.22 -49.62 67.93
C VAL A 382 16.14 -49.06 67.03
N ARG A 383 15.94 -47.73 67.07
CA ARG A 383 14.97 -47.03 66.22
C ARG A 383 15.70 -46.03 65.33
N VAL A 384 15.46 -46.12 64.03
CA VAL A 384 15.93 -45.12 63.06
C VAL A 384 15.15 -43.82 63.25
N THR A 385 15.86 -42.71 63.40
CA THR A 385 15.27 -41.38 63.62
C THR A 385 15.30 -40.51 62.37
N ARG A 386 16.36 -40.60 61.57
CA ARG A 386 16.55 -39.82 60.33
C ARG A 386 17.48 -40.57 59.40
N VAL A 387 17.21 -40.51 58.11
CA VAL A 387 18.13 -40.96 57.06
C VAL A 387 18.46 -39.75 56.19
N THR A 388 19.74 -39.52 55.95
CA THR A 388 20.23 -38.49 55.02
C THR A 388 21.10 -39.15 53.96
N GLY A 389 21.13 -38.58 52.76
CA GLY A 389 22.18 -38.96 51.82
C GLY A 389 23.51 -38.42 52.31
N CYS A 390 24.60 -39.15 52.04
CA CYS A 390 25.86 -38.47 51.82
C CYS A 390 25.74 -37.58 50.55
#